data_AF-D3D700-F1
#
_entry.id   AF-D3D700-F1
#
_cell.length_a   1.000
_cell.length_b   1.000
_cell.length_c   1.000
_cell.angle_alpha   90.00
_cell.angle_beta   90.00
_cell.angle_gamma   90.00
#
_symmetry.space_group_name_H-M   'P 1'
#
loop_
_entity.id
_entity.type
_entity.pdbx_description
1 polymer ?
#
loop_
_entity_poly.entity_id
_entity_poly.type
_entity_poly.pdbx_seq_one_letter_code
_entity_poly.pdbx_strand_id
1 'polypeptide(L)'
;MTGLAGAEEVVDGCGRDRSVPDVVANGRLLFLLCRATQGDVAAARVAVARVVPALVMKTAAHCRSADRGFDTVFDELLASAWIVVTTYPVERRPEKTWINIVLDTERAVFGRQRIVDRLTTLVPPPLLAEHLTIRRAASAPYDDRVGDPLLELVDLLATGRRLGLSGAALRVLVEFGIDGLSAQQVATRDGVTDRAVRMRRQRAVTELATLLGLRDSTGSTSPRAAGAGAKTCPHHRPGSRQARPDRRAA
;
A
#
# COMPACT_ATOMS: atom_id res chain seq x y z
N MET A 1 40.03 7.97 16.82
CA MET A 1 39.28 9.22 16.57
C MET A 1 40.24 10.25 16.00
N THR A 2 40.51 10.17 14.69
CA THR A 2 41.34 11.11 13.94
C THR A 2 40.56 12.40 13.69
N GLY A 3 41.23 13.54 13.79
CA GLY A 3 40.66 14.89 13.95
C GLY A 3 39.48 15.20 13.03
N LEU A 4 38.41 15.69 13.64
CA LEU A 4 37.25 16.22 12.93
C LEU A 4 37.68 17.49 12.20
N ALA A 5 37.65 17.42 10.88
CA ALA A 5 37.72 18.53 9.94
C ALA A 5 36.88 19.74 10.40
N GLY A 6 37.35 20.96 10.12
CA GLY A 6 36.59 22.19 10.37
C GLY A 6 35.26 22.20 9.61
N ALA A 7 34.27 22.95 10.09
CA ALA A 7 32.93 22.98 9.48
C ALA A 7 32.95 23.31 7.97
N GLU A 8 33.84 24.21 7.54
CA GLU A 8 34.06 24.54 6.13
C GLU A 8 34.59 23.35 5.33
N GLU A 9 35.57 22.63 5.86
CA GLU A 9 36.15 21.44 5.23
C GLU A 9 35.11 20.28 5.13
N VAL A 10 34.22 20.16 6.14
CA VAL A 10 33.10 19.23 6.08
C VAL A 10 32.12 19.62 4.97
N VAL A 11 31.79 20.91 4.84
CA VAL A 11 30.88 21.43 3.81
C VAL A 11 31.48 21.25 2.41
N ASP A 12 32.77 21.54 2.21
CA ASP A 12 33.47 21.39 0.94
C ASP A 12 33.49 19.92 0.47
N GLY A 13 33.77 18.98 1.38
CA GLY A 13 33.69 17.54 1.07
C GLY A 13 32.29 16.97 0.97
N CYS A 14 31.29 17.72 1.45
CA CYS A 14 29.89 17.43 1.25
C CYS A 14 29.34 18.06 -0.05
N GLY A 15 30.19 18.57 -0.95
CA GLY A 15 29.83 19.01 -2.32
C GLY A 15 30.18 18.02 -3.46
N ARG A 16 29.78 18.33 -4.69
CA ARG A 16 30.13 17.61 -5.95
C ARG A 16 31.62 17.75 -6.31
N ASP A 17 32.45 18.09 -5.33
CA ASP A 17 33.88 18.22 -5.49
C ASP A 17 34.47 16.83 -5.71
N ARG A 18 34.86 16.57 -6.95
CA ARG A 18 35.50 15.33 -7.37
C ARG A 18 36.97 15.25 -6.95
N SER A 19 37.52 16.33 -6.37
CA SER A 19 38.85 16.34 -5.79
C SER A 19 38.91 15.58 -4.46
N VAL A 20 37.77 15.44 -3.77
CA VAL A 20 37.66 14.71 -2.51
C VAL A 20 37.39 13.23 -2.79
N PRO A 21 38.19 12.30 -2.21
CA PRO A 21 37.94 10.87 -2.35
C PRO A 21 36.56 10.45 -1.82
N ASP A 22 35.88 9.56 -2.54
CA ASP A 22 34.51 9.11 -2.22
C ASP A 22 34.37 8.61 -0.77
N VAL A 23 35.39 7.94 -0.22
CA VAL A 23 35.38 7.44 1.16
C VAL A 23 35.31 8.58 2.17
N VAL A 24 36.07 9.66 1.94
CA VAL A 24 36.09 10.85 2.80
C VAL A 24 34.77 11.60 2.70
N ALA A 25 34.28 11.79 1.47
CA ALA A 25 33.01 12.46 1.21
C ALA A 25 31.82 11.68 1.81
N ASN A 26 31.84 10.34 1.76
CA ASN A 26 30.85 9.48 2.39
C ASN A 26 30.93 9.55 3.91
N GLY A 27 32.13 9.56 4.49
CA GLY A 27 32.33 9.73 5.94
C GLY A 27 31.80 11.06 6.47
N ARG A 28 32.05 12.17 5.75
CA ARG A 28 31.52 13.50 6.08
C ARG A 28 29.99 13.54 6.01
N LEU A 29 29.39 12.96 4.96
CA LEU A 29 27.93 12.85 4.87
C LEU A 29 27.34 11.97 5.98
N LEU A 30 27.97 10.84 6.30
CA LEU A 30 27.52 9.97 7.38
C LEU A 30 27.55 10.69 8.74
N PHE A 31 28.60 11.48 9.00
CA PHE A 31 28.68 12.33 10.18
C PHE A 31 27.50 13.31 10.25
N LEU A 32 27.19 14.02 9.15
CA LEU A 32 26.04 14.93 9.09
C LEU A 32 24.72 14.22 9.35
N LEU A 33 24.54 12.99 8.86
CA LEU A 33 23.32 12.22 9.10
C LEU A 33 23.18 11.79 10.55
N CYS A 34 24.26 11.34 11.19
CA CYS A 34 24.25 11.04 12.62
C CYS A 34 23.83 12.25 13.46
N ARG A 35 24.24 13.46 13.06
CA ARG A 35 23.82 14.70 13.71
C ARG A 35 22.36 15.04 13.40
N ALA A 36 21.95 14.91 12.14
CA ALA A 36 20.58 15.18 11.70
C ALA A 36 19.56 14.28 12.41
N THR A 37 19.85 12.99 12.58
CA THR A 37 18.96 12.05 13.29
C THR A 37 18.87 12.33 14.80
N GLN A 38 19.85 13.04 15.36
CA GLN A 38 19.84 13.56 16.74
C GLN A 38 19.12 14.90 16.87
N GLY A 39 18.56 15.46 15.79
CA GLY A 39 17.82 16.72 15.79
C GLY A 39 18.64 17.95 15.41
N ASP A 40 19.88 17.79 14.93
CA ASP A 40 20.69 18.91 14.43
C ASP A 40 20.18 19.40 13.07
N VAL A 41 19.39 20.48 13.11
CA VAL A 41 18.74 21.07 11.93
C VAL A 41 19.76 21.62 10.92
N ALA A 42 20.92 22.12 11.39
CA ALA A 42 21.95 22.64 10.50
C ALA A 42 22.60 21.50 9.71
N ALA A 43 22.90 20.38 10.38
CA ALA A 43 23.42 19.19 9.71
C ALA A 43 22.44 18.63 8.67
N ALA A 44 21.14 18.59 9.00
CA ALA A 44 20.10 18.18 8.06
C ALA A 44 20.07 19.06 6.80
N ARG A 45 20.13 20.40 6.96
CA ARG A 45 20.14 21.34 5.82
C ARG A 45 21.33 21.10 4.90
N VAL A 46 22.53 20.91 5.45
CA VAL A 46 23.74 20.65 4.64
C VAL A 46 23.63 19.30 3.91
N ALA A 47 23.15 18.26 4.59
CA ALA A 47 22.95 16.94 3.98
C ALA A 47 21.90 16.97 2.85
N VAL A 48 20.81 17.72 3.02
CA VAL A 48 19.81 17.93 1.96
C VAL A 48 20.41 18.72 0.80
N ALA A 49 21.09 19.84 1.07
CA ALA A 49 21.73 20.66 0.04
C ALA A 49 22.70 19.85 -0.84
N ARG A 50 23.43 18.89 -0.24
CA ARG A 50 24.30 17.96 -0.97
C ARG A 50 23.59 17.11 -2.01
N VAL A 51 22.36 16.66 -1.75
CA VAL A 51 21.62 15.78 -2.66
C VAL A 51 20.77 16.54 -3.68
N VAL A 52 20.54 17.85 -3.49
CA VAL A 52 19.74 18.70 -4.40
C VAL A 52 20.12 18.54 -5.89
N PRO A 53 21.41 18.57 -6.30
CA PRO A 53 21.77 18.40 -7.71
C PRO A 53 21.31 17.06 -8.30
N ALA A 54 21.30 15.99 -7.50
CA ALA A 54 20.77 14.70 -7.93
C ALA A 54 19.23 14.72 -7.99
N LEU A 55 18.56 15.40 -7.06
CA LEU A 55 17.09 15.55 -7.08
C LEU A 55 16.62 16.36 -8.29
N VAL A 56 17.35 17.40 -8.71
CA VAL A 56 17.07 18.15 -9.96
C VAL A 56 17.11 17.20 -11.17
N MET A 57 18.13 16.34 -11.25
CA MET A 57 18.24 15.35 -12.34
C MET A 57 17.09 14.35 -12.31
N LYS A 58 16.67 13.89 -11.12
CA LYS A 58 15.52 12.99 -10.95
C LYS A 58 14.21 13.67 -11.34
N THR A 59 14.00 14.91 -10.92
CA THR A 59 12.84 15.73 -11.29
C THR A 59 12.71 15.84 -12.81
N ALA A 60 13.78 16.23 -13.49
CA ALA A 60 13.79 16.34 -14.96
C ALA A 60 13.58 14.99 -15.66
N ALA A 61 14.02 13.88 -15.07
CA ALA A 61 13.75 12.54 -15.60
C ALA A 61 12.25 12.20 -15.50
N HIS A 62 11.63 12.44 -14.34
CA HIS A 62 10.21 12.12 -14.11
C HIS A 62 9.25 13.04 -14.87
N CYS A 63 9.57 14.32 -15.02
CA CYS A 63 8.76 15.26 -15.81
C CYS A 63 8.78 14.96 -17.32
N ARG A 64 9.80 14.24 -17.82
CA ARG A 64 9.80 13.78 -19.21
C ARG A 64 8.88 12.58 -19.45
N SER A 65 8.57 11.83 -18.41
CA SER A 65 7.75 10.62 -18.48
C SER A 65 6.31 10.82 -18.01
N ALA A 66 6.00 11.95 -17.39
CA ALA A 66 4.68 12.28 -16.85
C ALA A 66 4.35 13.77 -17.08
N ASP A 67 3.08 14.07 -17.34
CA ASP A 67 2.57 15.44 -17.49
C ASP A 67 2.44 16.15 -16.12
N ARG A 68 3.57 16.27 -15.39
CA ARG A 68 3.67 16.98 -14.10
C ARG A 68 4.66 18.13 -14.22
N GLY A 69 4.34 19.25 -13.58
CA GLY A 69 5.22 20.43 -13.52
C GLY A 69 6.50 20.16 -12.72
N PHE A 70 7.62 20.73 -13.20
CA PHE A 70 8.94 20.57 -12.56
C PHE A 70 8.92 20.98 -11.09
N ASP A 71 8.36 22.15 -10.78
CA ASP A 71 8.35 22.71 -9.42
C ASP A 71 7.62 21.78 -8.45
N THR A 72 6.44 21.27 -8.83
CA THR A 72 5.67 20.33 -8.01
C THR A 72 6.46 19.06 -7.69
N VAL A 73 7.12 18.50 -8.70
CA VAL A 73 7.89 17.25 -8.53
C VAL A 73 9.15 17.50 -7.71
N PHE A 74 9.80 18.65 -7.90
CA PHE A 74 10.99 19.03 -7.14
C PHE A 74 10.66 19.28 -5.67
N ASP A 75 9.56 19.98 -5.38
CA ASP A 75 9.10 20.25 -4.01
C ASP A 75 8.77 18.95 -3.26
N GLU A 76 8.08 18.01 -3.91
CA GLU A 76 7.79 16.68 -3.36
C GLU A 76 9.09 15.91 -3.02
N LEU A 77 10.06 15.92 -3.94
CA LEU A 77 11.36 15.28 -3.73
C LEU A 77 12.17 15.97 -2.63
N LEU A 78 12.17 17.30 -2.57
CA LEU A 78 12.90 18.05 -1.57
C LEU A 78 12.33 17.83 -0.16
N ALA A 79 11.00 17.87 -0.03
CA ALA A 79 10.31 17.56 1.22
C ALA A 79 10.59 16.12 1.67
N SER A 80 10.53 15.16 0.74
CA SER A 80 10.86 13.77 1.05
C SER A 80 12.34 13.57 1.43
N ALA A 81 13.26 14.31 0.80
CA ALA A 81 14.69 14.22 1.12
C ALA A 81 14.96 14.66 2.57
N TRP A 82 14.26 15.71 3.04
CA TRP A 82 14.34 16.15 4.43
C TRP A 82 13.97 15.03 5.40
N ILE A 83 12.86 14.34 5.14
CA ILE A 83 12.40 13.22 5.96
C ILE A 83 13.44 12.09 5.94
N VAL A 84 13.90 11.69 4.75
CA VAL A 84 14.89 10.61 4.59
C VAL A 84 16.18 10.92 5.35
N VAL A 85 16.70 12.15 5.25
CA VAL A 85 17.92 12.60 5.94
C VAL A 85 17.75 12.56 7.46
N THR A 86 16.62 13.03 7.98
CA THR A 86 16.38 13.11 9.44
C THR A 86 16.00 11.75 10.06
N THR A 87 15.59 10.77 9.25
CA THR A 87 15.25 9.42 9.72
C THR A 87 16.18 8.32 9.18
N TYR A 88 17.34 8.69 8.62
CA TYR A 88 18.23 7.73 7.95
C TYR A 88 18.83 6.72 8.95
N PRO A 89 18.76 5.40 8.69
CA PRO A 89 19.29 4.39 9.59
C PRO A 89 20.81 4.25 9.43
N VAL A 90 21.56 5.19 10.00
CA VAL A 90 23.03 5.33 9.86
C VAL A 90 23.79 4.06 10.30
N GLU A 91 23.31 3.35 11.33
CA GLU A 91 23.94 2.12 11.84
C GLU A 91 23.77 0.94 10.88
N ARG A 92 22.64 0.90 10.16
CA ARG A 92 22.30 -0.21 9.27
C ARG A 92 22.90 -0.04 7.87
N ARG A 93 23.12 1.20 7.43
CA ARG A 93 23.55 1.54 6.06
C ARG A 93 24.65 2.62 6.04
N PRO A 94 25.85 2.34 6.56
CA PRO A 94 26.93 3.33 6.64
C PRO A 94 27.64 3.61 5.30
N GLU A 95 27.45 2.74 4.31
CA GLU A 95 28.09 2.84 2.99
C GLU A 95 27.12 3.35 1.92
N LYS A 96 27.69 3.96 0.87
CA LYS A 96 26.96 4.45 -0.32
C LYS A 96 25.81 5.38 0.06
N THR A 97 26.04 6.17 1.09
CA THR A 97 25.02 6.93 1.79
C THR A 97 24.34 7.95 0.88
N TRP A 98 25.12 8.61 0.02
CA TRP A 98 24.59 9.59 -0.93
C TRP A 98 23.57 8.99 -1.90
N ILE A 99 23.88 7.83 -2.51
CA ILE A 99 23.00 7.21 -3.50
C ILE A 99 21.80 6.57 -2.81
N ASN A 100 21.99 6.01 -1.61
CA ASN A 100 20.89 5.48 -0.82
C ASN A 100 19.87 6.57 -0.46
N ILE A 101 20.33 7.77 -0.06
CA ILE A 101 19.42 8.90 0.22
C ILE A 101 18.63 9.28 -1.03
N VAL A 102 19.31 9.42 -2.18
CA VAL A 102 18.63 9.78 -3.44
C VAL A 102 17.61 8.71 -3.84
N LEU A 103 17.97 7.43 -3.75
CA LEU A 103 17.08 6.32 -4.08
C LEU A 103 15.92 6.17 -3.10
N ASP A 104 16.17 6.32 -1.80
CA ASP A 104 15.12 6.25 -0.77
C ASP A 104 14.16 7.45 -0.91
N THR A 105 14.67 8.63 -1.27
CA THR A 105 13.87 9.82 -1.58
C THR A 105 13.01 9.61 -2.82
N GLU A 106 13.61 9.16 -3.92
CA GLU A 106 12.90 8.85 -5.16
C GLU A 106 11.84 7.76 -4.94
N ARG A 107 12.16 6.73 -4.15
CA ARG A 107 11.23 5.67 -3.80
C ARG A 107 10.12 6.16 -2.87
N ALA A 108 10.36 7.12 -2.00
CA ALA A 108 9.33 7.68 -1.13
C ALA A 108 8.30 8.50 -1.93
N VAL A 109 8.73 9.21 -2.98
CA VAL A 109 7.84 10.01 -3.84
C VAL A 109 7.19 9.18 -4.96
N PHE A 110 7.97 8.37 -5.67
CA PHE A 110 7.51 7.64 -6.86
C PHE A 110 7.47 6.12 -6.70
N GLY A 111 7.98 5.58 -5.60
CA GLY A 111 7.78 4.17 -5.29
C GLY A 111 6.29 3.88 -5.21
N ARG A 112 5.91 2.60 -5.43
CA ARG A 112 4.50 2.16 -5.39
C ARG A 112 3.77 2.89 -4.27
N GLN A 113 2.75 3.68 -4.64
CA GLN A 113 1.87 4.36 -3.69
C GLN A 113 1.61 3.42 -2.53
N ARG A 114 1.75 3.92 -1.30
CA ARG A 114 1.32 3.17 -0.13
C ARG A 114 -0.08 2.68 -0.46
N ILE A 115 -0.33 1.38 -0.26
CA ILE A 115 -1.65 0.79 -0.51
C ILE A 115 -2.71 1.73 0.09
N VAL A 116 -2.48 2.23 1.30
CA VAL A 116 -3.32 3.24 1.96
C VAL A 116 -3.65 4.46 1.09
N ASP A 117 -2.69 5.14 0.45
CA ASP A 117 -2.93 6.31 -0.42
C ASP A 117 -3.64 5.94 -1.73
N ARG A 118 -3.42 4.72 -2.22
CA ARG A 118 -4.19 4.13 -3.32
C ARG A 118 -5.63 3.78 -2.91
N LEU A 119 -5.87 3.64 -1.60
CA LEU A 119 -7.13 3.21 -0.97
C LEU A 119 -7.88 4.33 -0.25
N THR A 120 -7.31 5.54 -0.09
CA THR A 120 -7.93 6.63 0.68
C THR A 120 -8.48 7.77 -0.18
N THR A 121 -8.25 7.81 -1.49
CA THR A 121 -8.99 8.74 -2.35
C THR A 121 -10.36 8.14 -2.67
N LEU A 122 -11.28 8.24 -1.73
CA LEU A 122 -12.71 8.07 -1.97
C LEU A 122 -13.10 9.11 -3.03
N VAL A 123 -13.25 8.67 -4.27
CA VAL A 123 -13.83 9.52 -5.31
C VAL A 123 -15.35 9.53 -5.07
N PRO A 124 -15.96 10.68 -4.75
CA PRO A 124 -17.40 10.79 -4.62
C PRO A 124 -18.09 10.28 -5.91
N PRO A 125 -19.25 9.61 -5.83
CA PRO A 125 -19.96 9.07 -7.00
C PRO A 125 -20.08 9.99 -8.22
N PRO A 126 -20.36 11.32 -8.09
CA PRO A 126 -20.42 12.20 -9.26
C PRO A 126 -19.06 12.44 -9.92
N LEU A 127 -17.99 12.57 -9.13
CA LEU A 127 -16.63 12.71 -9.66
C LEU A 127 -16.13 11.40 -10.28
N LEU A 128 -16.58 10.24 -9.76
CA LEU A 128 -16.27 8.94 -10.34
C LEU A 128 -16.90 8.81 -11.74
N ALA A 129 -18.16 9.23 -11.89
CA ALA A 129 -18.84 9.21 -13.19
C ALA A 129 -18.14 10.10 -14.22
N GLU A 130 -17.72 11.30 -13.83
CA GLU A 130 -16.94 12.20 -14.69
C GLU A 130 -15.60 11.59 -15.08
N HIS A 131 -14.86 11.03 -14.12
CA HIS A 131 -13.58 10.38 -14.37
C HIS A 131 -13.70 9.19 -15.33
N LEU A 132 -14.74 8.37 -15.17
CA LEU A 132 -15.03 7.25 -16.07
C LEU A 132 -15.40 7.74 -17.47
N THR A 133 -16.10 8.88 -17.58
CA THR A 133 -16.47 9.48 -18.87
C THR A 133 -15.23 9.99 -19.62
N ILE A 134 -14.32 10.70 -18.93
CA ILE A 134 -13.06 11.17 -19.49
C ILE A 134 -12.20 9.98 -19.94
N ARG A 135 -12.07 8.94 -19.10
CA ARG A 135 -11.29 7.74 -19.45
C ARG A 135 -11.89 7.01 -20.66
N ARG A 136 -13.21 6.89 -20.73
CA ARG A 136 -13.90 6.27 -21.87
C ARG A 136 -13.67 7.04 -23.18
N ALA A 137 -13.61 8.37 -23.11
CA ALA A 137 -13.30 9.22 -24.26
C ALA A 137 -11.80 9.16 -24.66
N ALA A 138 -10.91 8.98 -23.68
CA ALA A 138 -9.47 8.87 -23.89
C ALA A 138 -9.03 7.47 -24.38
N SER A 139 -9.85 6.44 -24.18
CA SER A 139 -9.67 5.12 -24.79
C SER A 139 -9.90 5.21 -26.31
N ALA A 140 -8.89 5.63 -27.05
CA ALA A 140 -8.84 5.46 -28.50
C ALA A 140 -8.88 3.95 -28.86
N PRO A 141 -9.38 3.56 -30.05
CA PRO A 141 -9.45 2.17 -30.50
C PRO A 141 -8.07 1.62 -30.91
N TYR A 142 -7.05 1.83 -30.09
CA TYR A 142 -5.68 1.38 -30.35
C TYR A 142 -5.43 0.06 -29.61
N ASP A 143 -5.47 -1.01 -30.40
CA ASP A 143 -5.22 -2.42 -30.08
C ASP A 143 -6.27 -3.13 -29.20
N ASP A 144 -6.89 -4.14 -29.80
CA ASP A 144 -8.09 -4.87 -29.38
C ASP A 144 -7.84 -5.83 -28.17
N ARG A 145 -6.75 -5.61 -27.41
CA ARG A 145 -6.20 -6.65 -26.52
C ARG A 145 -5.95 -6.25 -25.07
N VAL A 146 -5.97 -4.96 -24.71
CA VAL A 146 -5.88 -4.56 -23.30
C VAL A 146 -6.82 -3.36 -23.06
N GLY A 147 -8.08 -3.66 -22.78
CA GLY A 147 -9.03 -2.66 -22.29
C GLY A 147 -8.55 -2.06 -20.96
N ASP A 148 -9.03 -0.85 -20.65
CA ASP A 148 -8.79 -0.22 -19.36
C ASP A 148 -9.37 -1.10 -18.23
N PRO A 149 -8.53 -1.65 -17.32
CA PRO A 149 -9.00 -2.62 -16.33
C PRO A 149 -10.07 -2.09 -15.38
N LEU A 150 -10.11 -0.77 -15.13
CA LEU A 150 -11.14 -0.18 -14.29
C LEU A 150 -12.46 -0.08 -15.07
N LEU A 151 -12.41 0.31 -16.35
CA LEU A 151 -13.62 0.35 -17.19
C LEU A 151 -14.19 -1.05 -17.38
N GLU A 152 -13.33 -2.04 -17.62
CA GLU A 152 -13.74 -3.44 -17.72
C GLU A 152 -14.41 -3.93 -16.44
N LEU A 153 -13.81 -3.66 -15.27
CA LEU A 153 -14.40 -4.02 -13.98
C LEU A 153 -15.75 -3.34 -13.74
N VAL A 154 -15.87 -2.04 -14.04
CA VAL A 154 -17.12 -1.29 -13.88
C VAL A 154 -18.20 -1.83 -14.82
N ASP A 155 -17.87 -2.09 -16.09
CA ASP A 155 -18.79 -2.64 -17.08
C ASP A 155 -19.23 -4.07 -16.69
N LEU A 156 -18.32 -4.86 -16.11
CA LEU A 156 -18.60 -6.20 -15.60
C LEU A 156 -19.55 -6.16 -14.39
N LEU A 157 -19.33 -5.26 -13.43
CA LEU A 157 -20.22 -5.09 -12.27
C LEU A 157 -21.59 -4.54 -12.68
N ALA A 158 -21.64 -3.59 -13.63
CA ALA A 158 -22.88 -3.08 -14.19
C ALA A 158 -23.66 -4.17 -14.93
N THR A 159 -22.96 -5.01 -15.68
CA THR A 159 -23.56 -6.18 -16.36
C THR A 159 -24.09 -7.18 -15.35
N GLY A 160 -23.30 -7.55 -14.34
CA GLY A 160 -23.76 -8.42 -13.25
C GLY A 160 -25.00 -7.85 -12.56
N ARG A 161 -25.06 -6.54 -12.30
CA ARG A 161 -26.23 -5.89 -11.70
C ARG A 161 -27.47 -5.96 -12.59
N ARG A 162 -27.32 -5.77 -13.91
CA ARG A 162 -28.41 -5.96 -14.88
C ARG A 162 -28.90 -7.41 -14.94
N LEU A 163 -28.00 -8.36 -14.75
CA LEU A 163 -28.29 -9.80 -14.69
C LEU A 163 -28.83 -10.27 -13.33
N GLY A 164 -29.03 -9.36 -12.37
CA GLY A 164 -29.68 -9.66 -11.09
C GLY A 164 -28.74 -9.91 -9.91
N LEU A 165 -27.46 -9.54 -10.01
CA LEU A 165 -26.52 -9.60 -8.88
C LEU A 165 -27.10 -8.87 -7.67
N SER A 166 -27.10 -9.55 -6.52
CA SER A 166 -27.67 -9.03 -5.29
C SER A 166 -26.96 -7.74 -4.84
N GLY A 167 -27.71 -6.81 -4.24
CA GLY A 167 -27.14 -5.54 -3.75
C GLY A 167 -26.04 -5.76 -2.69
N ALA A 168 -26.17 -6.80 -1.88
CA ALA A 168 -25.15 -7.20 -0.92
C ALA A 168 -23.87 -7.72 -1.60
N ALA A 169 -23.99 -8.52 -2.66
CA ALA A 169 -22.84 -8.99 -3.44
C ALA A 169 -22.17 -7.84 -4.19
N LEU A 170 -22.96 -6.96 -4.83
CA LEU A 170 -22.44 -5.78 -5.52
C LEU A 170 -21.65 -4.87 -4.57
N ARG A 171 -22.21 -4.56 -3.39
CA ARG A 171 -21.53 -3.74 -2.38
C ARG A 171 -20.19 -4.32 -1.98
N VAL A 172 -20.14 -5.63 -1.69
CA VAL A 172 -18.90 -6.31 -1.34
C VAL A 172 -17.89 -6.20 -2.48
N LEU A 173 -18.29 -6.42 -3.73
CA LEU A 173 -17.39 -6.33 -4.89
C LEU A 173 -16.89 -4.90 -5.14
N VAL A 174 -17.71 -3.89 -4.91
CA VAL A 174 -17.31 -2.47 -4.99
C VAL A 174 -16.31 -2.14 -3.88
N GLU A 175 -16.58 -2.56 -2.64
CA GLU A 175 -15.68 -2.34 -1.49
C GLU A 175 -14.28 -2.92 -1.73
N PHE A 176 -14.17 -4.07 -2.41
CA PHE A 176 -12.89 -4.72 -2.72
C PHE A 176 -12.26 -4.28 -4.05
N GLY A 177 -13.08 -4.02 -5.07
CA GLY A 177 -12.62 -3.81 -6.45
C GLY A 177 -12.45 -2.35 -6.83
N ILE A 178 -13.25 -1.46 -6.23
CA ILE A 178 -13.25 -0.02 -6.52
C ILE A 178 -12.66 0.74 -5.32
N ASP A 179 -13.18 0.51 -4.11
CA ASP A 179 -12.69 1.17 -2.90
C ASP A 179 -11.37 0.55 -2.40
N GLY A 180 -11.06 -0.66 -2.88
CA GLY A 180 -9.84 -1.42 -2.61
C GLY A 180 -9.62 -1.80 -1.14
N LEU A 181 -10.67 -1.76 -0.32
CA LEU A 181 -10.58 -2.08 1.11
C LEU A 181 -10.02 -3.48 1.34
N SER A 182 -9.19 -3.63 2.38
CA SER A 182 -8.75 -4.94 2.84
C SER A 182 -9.84 -5.66 3.65
N ALA A 183 -9.79 -6.99 3.68
CA ALA A 183 -10.75 -7.79 4.44
C ALA A 183 -10.74 -7.44 5.95
N GLN A 184 -9.58 -7.07 6.50
CA GLN A 184 -9.42 -6.65 7.88
C GLN A 184 -10.07 -5.28 8.17
N GLN A 185 -9.99 -4.34 7.22
CA GLN A 185 -10.64 -3.02 7.36
C GLN A 185 -12.16 -3.14 7.35
N VAL A 186 -12.70 -3.94 6.41
CA VAL A 186 -14.15 -4.23 6.36
C VAL A 186 -14.61 -4.99 7.60
N ALA A 187 -13.82 -5.95 8.08
CA ALA A 187 -14.12 -6.71 9.29
C ALA A 187 -14.21 -5.82 10.54
N THR A 188 -13.23 -4.92 10.72
CA THR A 188 -13.21 -3.96 11.82
C THR A 188 -14.40 -3.00 11.75
N ARG A 189 -14.70 -2.46 10.56
CA ARG A 189 -15.84 -1.54 10.33
C ARG A 189 -17.18 -2.19 10.64
N ASP A 190 -17.37 -3.44 10.21
CA ASP A 190 -18.64 -4.15 10.31
C ASP A 190 -18.79 -4.94 11.63
N GLY A 191 -17.77 -4.94 12.50
CA GLY A 191 -17.78 -5.70 13.76
C GLY A 191 -17.80 -7.23 13.55
N VAL A 192 -17.21 -7.73 12.46
CA VAL A 192 -17.18 -9.16 12.10
C VAL A 192 -15.76 -9.68 11.98
N THR A 193 -15.60 -10.99 11.81
CA THR A 193 -14.27 -11.60 11.62
C THR A 193 -13.77 -11.45 10.18
N ASP A 194 -12.45 -11.37 9.99
CA ASP A 194 -11.79 -11.37 8.68
C ASP A 194 -12.22 -12.57 7.81
N ARG A 195 -12.40 -13.74 8.43
CA ARG A 195 -12.90 -14.95 7.78
C ARG A 195 -14.31 -14.76 7.21
N ALA A 196 -15.21 -14.12 7.95
CA ALA A 196 -16.57 -13.87 7.49
C ALA A 196 -16.59 -12.94 6.26
N VAL A 197 -15.73 -11.92 6.24
CA VAL A 197 -15.58 -11.01 5.11
C VAL A 197 -15.05 -11.73 3.88
N ARG A 198 -14.00 -12.55 4.01
CA ARG A 198 -13.50 -13.36 2.88
C ARG A 198 -14.56 -14.29 2.32
N MET A 199 -15.40 -14.87 3.19
CA MET A 199 -16.50 -15.73 2.74
C MET A 199 -17.59 -14.98 1.98
N ARG A 200 -17.96 -13.78 2.44
CA ARG A 200 -18.86 -12.88 1.70
C ARG A 200 -18.29 -12.53 0.32
N ARG A 201 -17.00 -12.18 0.25
CA ARG A 201 -16.30 -11.90 -1.01
C ARG A 201 -16.34 -13.10 -1.95
N GLN A 202 -15.99 -14.29 -1.46
CA GLN A 202 -15.98 -15.50 -2.28
C GLN A 202 -17.37 -15.82 -2.83
N ARG A 203 -18.42 -15.64 -2.01
CA ARG A 203 -19.81 -15.83 -2.44
C ARG A 203 -20.21 -14.83 -3.52
N ALA A 204 -19.87 -13.55 -3.34
CA ALA A 204 -20.17 -12.50 -4.31
C ALA A 204 -19.45 -12.71 -5.65
N VAL A 205 -18.18 -13.12 -5.63
CA VAL A 205 -17.42 -13.47 -6.84
C VAL A 205 -18.04 -14.70 -7.54
N THR A 206 -18.47 -15.70 -6.76
CA THR A 206 -19.10 -16.90 -7.32
C THR A 206 -20.44 -16.56 -7.98
N GLU A 207 -21.27 -15.75 -7.32
CA GLU A 207 -22.56 -15.27 -7.84
C GLU A 207 -22.37 -14.51 -9.16
N LEU A 208 -21.42 -13.58 -9.19
CA LEU A 208 -21.08 -12.83 -10.40
C LEU A 208 -20.60 -13.75 -11.53
N ALA A 209 -19.69 -14.69 -11.23
CA ALA A 209 -19.18 -15.63 -12.22
C ALA A 209 -20.29 -16.54 -12.78
N THR A 210 -21.24 -16.97 -11.95
CA THR A 210 -22.40 -17.75 -12.42
C THR A 210 -23.32 -16.93 -13.30
N LEU A 211 -23.56 -15.66 -12.96
CA LEU A 211 -24.40 -14.77 -13.78
C LEU A 211 -23.77 -14.47 -15.15
N LEU A 212 -22.44 -14.36 -15.20
CA LEU A 212 -21.70 -14.15 -16.44
C LEU A 212 -21.48 -15.43 -17.26
N GLY A 213 -21.97 -16.58 -16.80
CA GLY A 213 -21.76 -17.88 -17.47
C GLY A 213 -20.31 -18.36 -17.45
N LEU A 214 -19.45 -17.77 -16.61
CA LEU A 214 -18.04 -18.15 -16.46
C LEU A 214 -17.85 -19.35 -15.54
N ARG A 215 -18.91 -19.73 -14.82
CA ARG A 215 -18.97 -20.90 -13.95
C ARG A 215 -20.34 -21.57 -14.10
N ASP A 216 -20.32 -22.89 -14.24
CA ASP A 216 -21.55 -23.67 -14.21
C ASP A 216 -22.19 -23.58 -12.82
N SER A 217 -23.51 -23.40 -12.77
CA SER A 217 -24.32 -23.37 -11.54
C SER A 217 -24.34 -24.71 -10.80
N THR A 218 -23.73 -25.76 -11.37
CA THR A 218 -23.60 -27.11 -10.79
C THR A 218 -22.43 -27.18 -9.81
N GLY A 219 -22.56 -26.46 -8.70
CA GLY A 219 -21.65 -26.54 -7.56
C GLY A 219 -22.32 -26.19 -6.23
N SER A 220 -23.65 -26.20 -6.18
CA SER A 220 -24.40 -26.07 -4.93
C SER A 220 -24.47 -27.43 -4.25
N THR A 221 -23.59 -27.65 -3.28
CA THR A 221 -23.79 -28.67 -2.25
C THR A 221 -25.08 -28.33 -1.51
N SER A 222 -26.16 -29.03 -1.86
CA SER A 222 -27.46 -28.94 -1.20
C SER A 222 -27.33 -29.37 0.28
N PRO A 223 -27.98 -28.68 1.23
CA PRO A 223 -28.04 -29.14 2.61
C PRO A 223 -28.97 -30.36 2.68
N ARG A 224 -28.35 -31.53 2.80
CA ARG A 224 -28.80 -32.73 3.54
C ARG A 224 -30.31 -32.75 3.90
N ALA A 225 -31.12 -33.26 2.97
CA ALA A 225 -32.50 -33.67 3.23
C ALA A 225 -32.54 -34.93 4.11
N ALA A 226 -33.57 -34.98 4.94
CA ALA A 226 -33.82 -35.93 6.01
C ALA A 226 -33.88 -37.40 5.54
N GLY A 227 -33.17 -38.26 6.27
CA GLY A 227 -33.41 -39.70 6.30
C GLY A 227 -33.80 -40.09 7.72
N ALA A 228 -35.11 -40.31 7.91
CA ALA A 228 -35.67 -40.90 9.11
C ALA A 228 -35.12 -42.32 9.29
N GLY A 229 -34.68 -42.64 10.51
CA GLY A 229 -34.22 -43.96 10.89
C GLY A 229 -34.21 -44.06 12.41
N ALA A 230 -35.38 -44.38 12.96
CA ALA A 230 -35.60 -44.59 14.38
C ALA A 230 -34.65 -45.66 14.95
N LYS A 231 -34.10 -45.39 16.16
CA LYS A 231 -33.77 -46.40 17.17
C LYS A 231 -33.57 -45.74 18.54
N THR A 232 -34.65 -45.76 19.31
CA THR A 232 -34.72 -46.07 20.76
C THR A 232 -33.70 -45.44 21.71
N CYS A 233 -34.17 -44.47 22.50
CA CYS A 233 -33.75 -44.27 23.90
C CYS A 233 -34.22 -45.48 24.75
N PRO A 234 -33.58 -45.85 25.88
CA PRO A 234 -33.61 -45.04 27.12
C PRO A 234 -32.27 -45.14 27.93
N HIS A 235 -31.96 -44.51 29.06
CA HIS A 235 -32.65 -43.98 30.23
C HIS A 235 -31.67 -43.05 31.01
N HIS A 236 -32.23 -42.23 31.92
CA HIS A 236 -31.63 -41.76 33.19
C HIS A 236 -30.57 -40.63 33.25
N ARG A 237 -31.09 -39.38 33.32
CA ARG A 237 -30.95 -38.36 34.40
C ARG A 237 -30.18 -38.76 35.70
N PRO A 238 -29.75 -37.79 36.56
CA PRO A 238 -28.85 -36.65 36.36
C PRO A 238 -27.86 -36.42 37.55
N GLY A 239 -26.80 -35.62 37.32
CA GLY A 239 -26.21 -34.73 38.34
C GLY A 239 -25.24 -35.32 39.38
N SER A 240 -24.08 -34.69 39.51
CA SER A 240 -23.62 -34.10 40.78
C SER A 240 -22.29 -33.36 40.61
N ARG A 241 -22.25 -32.17 41.19
CA ARG A 241 -21.08 -31.33 41.48
C ARG A 241 -19.98 -32.11 42.21
N GLN A 242 -18.72 -31.70 42.01
CA GLN A 242 -17.74 -31.25 43.02
C GLN A 242 -16.34 -31.27 42.38
N ALA A 243 -15.68 -30.13 42.23
CA ALA A 243 -14.89 -29.39 43.22
C ALA A 243 -13.39 -29.64 42.99
N ARG A 244 -12.70 -28.54 42.67
CA ARG A 244 -11.24 -28.36 42.82
C ARG A 244 -10.81 -28.74 44.25
N PRO A 245 -9.56 -29.16 44.44
CA PRO A 245 -8.61 -28.18 44.96
C PRO A 245 -7.22 -28.20 44.30
N ASP A 246 -6.58 -27.05 44.45
CA ASP A 246 -5.17 -26.78 44.21
C ASP A 246 -4.23 -27.75 44.95
N ARG A 247 -3.02 -27.94 44.40
CA ARG A 247 -1.79 -27.85 45.19
C ARG A 247 -0.56 -27.58 44.31
N ARG A 248 0.10 -26.48 44.64
CA ARG A 248 1.49 -26.14 44.27
C ARG A 248 2.49 -27.07 44.96
N ALA A 249 3.73 -26.99 44.45
CA ALA A 249 5.03 -27.30 45.05
C ALA A 249 5.47 -28.77 44.97
N ALA A 250 6.46 -29.06 44.13
CA ALA A 250 7.89 -28.85 44.37
C ALA A 250 8.63 -28.74 43.02
#